data_AF-A0A1W9P4Y1-F1
#
_entry.id   AF-A0A1W9P4Y1-F1
#
_cell.length_a   1.000
_cell.length_b   1.000
_cell.length_c   1.000
_cell.angle_alpha   90.00
_cell.angle_beta   90.00
_cell.angle_gamma   90.00
#
_symmetry.space_group_name_H-M   'P 1'
#
loop_
_entity.id
_entity.type
_entity.pdbx_description
1 polymer ?
#
loop_
_entity_poly.entity_id
_entity_poly.type
_entity_poly.pdbx_seq_one_letter_code
_entity_poly.pdbx_strand_id
1 'polypeptide(L)'
;MIKEAVDVTSQRLNIEVKMEVNKGPGRTPNNPADLAKTVLMQQYFGVSNRVTEGLVLLFKEKLGLKDTFSYKAIERAYEILW
;
A
#
# COMPACT_ATOMS: atom_id res chain seq x y z
N MET A 1 9.22 10.16 -6.66
CA MET A 1 10.06 9.18 -5.92
C MET A 1 9.27 7.96 -5.43
N ILE A 2 8.53 7.98 -4.30
CA ILE A 2 7.85 6.77 -3.79
C ILE A 2 6.89 6.15 -4.81
N LYS A 3 6.01 6.98 -5.39
CA LYS A 3 5.05 6.54 -6.44
C LYS A 3 5.76 5.84 -7.60
N GLU A 4 6.69 6.54 -8.25
CA GLU A 4 7.40 6.03 -9.43
C GLU A 4 8.19 4.76 -9.13
N ALA A 5 8.87 4.70 -7.99
CA ALA A 5 9.64 3.52 -7.59
C ALA A 5 8.74 2.29 -7.44
N VAL A 6 7.57 2.46 -6.81
CA VAL A 6 6.61 1.37 -6.65
C VAL A 6 5.98 1.01 -7.99
N ASP A 7 5.52 1.98 -8.78
CA ASP A 7 4.84 1.73 -10.07
C ASP A 7 5.76 0.97 -11.04
N VAL A 8 7.02 1.40 -11.18
CA VAL A 8 8.03 0.71 -12.01
C VAL A 8 8.28 -0.72 -11.53
N THR A 9 8.38 -0.92 -10.22
CA THR A 9 8.62 -2.25 -9.63
C THR A 9 7.41 -3.16 -9.79
N SER A 10 6.21 -2.64 -9.58
CA SER A 10 4.94 -3.37 -9.75
C SER A 10 4.74 -3.85 -11.19
N GLN A 11 5.08 -3.01 -12.17
CA GLN A 11 5.06 -3.37 -13.59
C GLN A 11 6.09 -4.46 -13.90
N ARG A 12 7.34 -4.30 -13.45
CA ARG A 12 8.42 -5.30 -13.68
C ARG A 12 8.10 -6.67 -13.10
N LEU A 13 7.51 -6.70 -11.91
CA LEU A 13 7.21 -7.94 -11.20
C LEU A 13 5.84 -8.55 -11.56
N ASN A 14 5.06 -7.85 -12.40
CA ASN A 14 3.70 -8.19 -12.79
C ASN A 14 2.81 -8.52 -11.56
N ILE A 15 2.87 -7.66 -10.55
CA ILE A 15 2.25 -7.91 -9.23
C ILE A 15 0.72 -8.03 -9.34
N GLU A 16 0.10 -7.24 -10.21
CA GLU A 16 -1.36 -7.26 -10.41
C GLU A 16 -1.85 -8.66 -10.86
N VAL A 17 -1.09 -9.36 -11.70
CA VAL A 17 -1.45 -10.70 -12.21
C VAL A 17 -1.22 -11.82 -11.19
N LYS A 18 -0.17 -11.74 -10.37
CA LYS A 18 0.17 -12.80 -9.40
C LYS A 18 -0.84 -12.91 -8.23
N MET A 19 -1.62 -11.87 -7.97
CA MET A 19 -2.48 -11.79 -6.77
C MET A 19 -3.95 -12.10 -7.04
N GLU A 20 -4.43 -12.05 -8.30
CA GLU A 20 -5.75 -12.60 -8.66
C GLU A 20 -5.89 -14.07 -8.22
N VAL A 21 -4.76 -14.78 -8.17
CA VAL A 21 -4.64 -16.20 -7.82
C VAL A 21 -4.77 -16.47 -6.30
N ASN A 22 -4.59 -15.47 -5.42
CA ASN A 22 -4.46 -15.63 -3.96
C ASN A 22 -5.59 -14.97 -3.14
N LYS A 23 -6.84 -15.08 -3.58
CA LYS A 23 -8.03 -14.65 -2.83
C LYS A 23 -8.47 -15.70 -1.81
N GLY A 24 -7.73 -15.81 -0.70
CA GLY A 24 -8.19 -16.60 0.45
C GLY A 24 -9.48 -16.01 1.07
N PRO A 25 -10.35 -16.84 1.67
CA PRO A 25 -11.59 -16.37 2.29
C PRO A 25 -11.32 -15.37 3.42
N GLY A 26 -12.10 -14.28 3.45
CA GLY A 26 -12.05 -13.25 4.51
C GLY A 26 -11.02 -12.13 4.33
N ARG A 27 -10.23 -12.12 3.25
CA ARG A 27 -9.32 -11.00 2.94
C ARG A 27 -10.00 -9.98 2.03
N THR A 28 -10.05 -8.72 2.47
CA THR A 28 -10.41 -7.60 1.60
C THR A 28 -9.36 -7.49 0.49
N PRO A 29 -9.78 -7.43 -0.79
CA PRO A 29 -8.86 -7.25 -1.90
C PRO A 29 -8.29 -5.83 -1.81
N ASN A 30 -7.04 -5.72 -1.35
CA ASN A 30 -6.30 -4.46 -1.34
C ASN A 30 -5.29 -4.45 -2.47
N ASN A 31 -5.16 -3.32 -3.16
CA ASN A 31 -4.11 -3.14 -4.16
C ASN A 31 -2.71 -3.16 -3.48
N PRO A 32 -1.84 -4.14 -3.78
CA PRO A 32 -0.54 -4.26 -3.15
C PRO A 32 0.42 -3.11 -3.49
N ALA A 33 0.30 -2.51 -4.68
CA ALA A 33 1.09 -1.34 -5.05
C ALA A 33 0.73 -0.14 -4.17
N ASP A 34 -0.56 0.05 -3.91
CA ASP A 34 -1.05 1.15 -3.09
C ASP A 34 -0.71 0.91 -1.60
N LEU A 35 -0.76 -0.34 -1.13
CA LEU A 35 -0.25 -0.71 0.20
C LEU A 35 1.25 -0.45 0.34
N ALA A 36 2.06 -0.84 -0.65
CA ALA A 36 3.50 -0.60 -0.63
C ALA A 36 3.82 0.90 -0.58
N LYS A 37 3.14 1.73 -1.39
CA LYS A 37 3.26 3.20 -1.32
C LYS A 37 2.91 3.73 0.07
N THR A 38 1.87 3.18 0.69
CA THR A 38 1.42 3.57 2.03
C THR A 38 2.45 3.24 3.10
N VAL A 39 3.01 2.02 3.08
CA VAL A 39 4.05 1.59 4.04
C VAL A 39 5.35 2.37 3.84
N LEU A 40 5.76 2.61 2.59
CA LEU A 40 6.95 3.42 2.30
C LEU A 40 6.77 4.88 2.74
N MET A 41 5.57 5.44 2.57
CA MET A 41 5.26 6.78 3.07
C MET A 41 5.33 6.83 4.59
N GLN A 42 4.79 5.82 5.28
CA GLN A 42 4.89 5.71 6.73
C GLN A 42 6.35 5.70 7.19
N GLN A 43 7.20 4.88 6.56
CA GLN A 43 8.62 4.78 6.88
C GLN A 43 9.36 6.09 6.58
N TYR A 44 9.02 6.75 5.47
CA TYR A 44 9.62 8.03 5.08
C TYR A 44 9.36 9.13 6.11
N PHE A 45 8.14 9.22 6.65
CA PHE A 45 7.79 10.22 7.66
C PHE A 45 8.05 9.77 9.10
N GLY A 46 8.29 8.49 9.34
CA GLY A 46 8.53 7.95 10.69
C GLY A 46 7.33 8.05 11.62
N VAL A 47 6.10 7.88 11.09
CA VAL A 47 4.85 8.09 11.84
C VAL A 47 4.12 6.79 12.18
N SER A 48 3.15 6.88 13.09
CA SER A 48 2.31 5.73 13.49
C SER A 48 1.26 5.38 12.45
N ASN A 49 0.78 4.12 12.45
CA ASN A 49 -0.24 3.61 11.50
C ASN A 49 -1.49 4.50 11.41
N ARG A 50 -1.94 5.09 12.53
CA ARG A 50 -3.11 5.97 12.57
C ARG A 50 -2.85 7.32 11.91
N VAL A 51 -1.66 7.88 12.09
CA VAL A 51 -1.27 9.12 11.42
C VAL A 51 -1.12 8.85 9.91
N THR A 52 -0.55 7.70 9.55
CA THR A 52 -0.43 7.26 8.16
C THR A 52 -1.80 7.18 7.46
N GLU A 53 -2.84 6.67 8.12
CA GLU A 53 -4.20 6.65 7.57
C GLU A 53 -4.68 8.06 7.15
N GLY A 54 -4.44 9.07 7.98
CA GLY A 54 -4.73 10.47 7.63
C GLY A 54 -3.85 10.99 6.48
N LEU A 55 -2.56 10.64 6.48
CA LEU A 55 -1.63 11.02 5.39
C LEU A 55 -2.00 10.38 4.06
N VAL A 56 -2.53 9.15 4.06
CA VAL A 56 -3.01 8.45 2.86
C VAL A 56 -4.14 9.24 2.21
N LEU A 57 -5.06 9.78 3.02
CA LEU A 57 -6.14 10.64 2.52
C LEU A 57 -5.57 11.94 1.93
N LEU A 58 -4.63 12.57 2.62
CA LEU A 58 -4.02 13.84 2.17
C LEU A 58 -3.20 13.68 0.88
N PHE A 59 -2.44 12.59 0.75
CA PHE A 59 -1.53 12.36 -0.37
C PHE A 59 -2.08 11.39 -1.43
N LYS A 60 -3.37 11.04 -1.37
CA LYS A 60 -4.00 10.06 -2.26
C LYS A 60 -3.70 10.33 -3.73
N GLU A 61 -3.99 11.55 -4.18
CA GLU A 61 -3.77 11.96 -5.57
C GLU A 61 -2.27 12.01 -5.92
N LYS A 62 -1.45 12.53 -5.01
CA LYS A 62 0.00 12.66 -5.22
C LYS A 62 0.69 11.31 -5.38
N LEU A 63 0.27 10.31 -4.61
CA LEU A 63 0.77 8.94 -4.69
C LEU A 63 0.02 8.10 -5.74
N GLY A 64 -1.07 8.62 -6.31
CA GLY A 64 -1.90 7.92 -7.28
C GLY A 64 -2.51 6.64 -6.70
N LEU A 65 -2.97 6.69 -5.45
CA LEU A 65 -3.62 5.57 -4.79
C LEU A 65 -5.03 5.41 -5.32
N LYS A 66 -5.39 4.19 -5.73
CA LYS A 66 -6.76 3.84 -6.16
C LYS A 66 -7.66 3.72 -4.93
N ASP A 67 -7.13 3.04 -3.90
CA ASP A 67 -7.83 2.76 -2.65
C ASP A 67 -7.35 3.61 -1.48
N THR A 68 -8.16 3.65 -0.42
CA THR A 68 -7.79 4.18 0.90
C THR A 68 -7.79 3.04 1.90
N PHE A 69 -6.87 3.09 2.86
CA PHE A 69 -6.65 1.99 3.81
C PHE A 69 -6.87 2.45 5.24
N SER A 70 -7.54 1.63 6.04
CA SER A 70 -7.63 1.87 7.49
C SER A 70 -6.30 1.58 8.18
N TYR A 71 -6.08 2.13 9.37
CA TYR A 71 -4.86 1.85 10.13
C TYR A 71 -4.61 0.34 10.33
N LYS A 72 -5.66 -0.48 10.42
CA LYS A 72 -5.53 -1.95 10.53
C LYS A 72 -5.04 -2.62 9.26
N ALA A 73 -5.41 -2.09 8.10
CA ALA A 73 -4.86 -2.56 6.83
C ALA A 73 -3.38 -2.18 6.69
N ILE A 74 -3.00 -0.99 7.17
CA ILE A 74 -1.61 -0.50 7.19
C ILE A 74 -0.75 -1.33 8.15
N GLU A 75 -1.22 -1.57 9.37
CA GLU A 75 -0.58 -2.41 10.38
C GLU A 75 -0.28 -3.81 9.82
N ARG A 76 -1.30 -4.44 9.21
CA ARG A 76 -1.14 -5.76 8.60
C ARG A 76 -0.20 -5.76 7.40
N ALA A 77 -0.19 -4.70 6.59
CA ALA A 77 0.72 -4.59 5.46
C ALA A 77 2.18 -4.50 5.92
N TYR A 78 2.44 -3.80 7.02
CA TYR A 78 3.75 -3.75 7.65
C TYR A 78 4.22 -5.13 8.13
N GLU A 79 3.35 -5.87 8.84
CA GLU A 79 3.63 -7.25 9.32
C GLU A 79 3.84 -8.30 8.22
N ILE A 80 3.38 -8.04 6.99
CA ILE A 80 3.55 -8.97 5.85
C ILE A 80 4.85 -8.68 5.10
N LEU A 81 5.30 -7.43 5.11
CA LEU A 81 6.48 -6.97 4.37
C LEU A 81 7.79 -7.11 5.18
N TRP A 82 7.71 -7.56 6.44
CA TRP A 82 8.81 -7.82 7.36
C TRP A 82 8.45 -8.96 8.33
#